data_AF-F8L8D8-F1
#
_entry.id   AF-F8L8D8-F1
#
_cell.length_a   1.000
_cell.length_b   1.000
_cell.length_c   1.000
_cell.angle_alpha   90.00
_cell.angle_beta   90.00
_cell.angle_gamma   90.00
#
_symmetry.space_group_name_H-M   'P 1'
#
loop_
_entity.id
_entity.type
_entity.pdbx_description
1 polymer ?
#
loop_
_entity_poly.entity_id
_entity_poly.type
_entity_poly.pdbx_seq_one_letter_code
_entity_poly.pdbx_strand_id
1 'polypeptide(L)'
;MMKRFFQICLVLLSVTTFCVADVTPYSPVQEHFILPQGTQLLAAKGIDGSLIELQDGAQFEIVDADREEVMEWKTNSPLTISANPYWFSSSDFFITNRHTGTYVGANYTAGPVMDHHFTNRIFHIDPYEGEIILIDGRGNQTCWKLDPHDIKHVQCWEKGETVIIGAYDNWYSRFVSSSKFIIVSYENLDFVKFVRANNVPL
;
A
#
# COMPACT_ATOMS: atom_id res chain seq x y z
N MET A 1 -5.71 43.14 53.27
CA MET A 1 -4.47 43.32 52.48
C MET A 1 -4.36 42.12 51.52
N MET A 2 -4.91 42.23 50.32
CA MET A 2 -5.01 41.14 49.32
C MET A 2 -3.70 40.98 48.56
N LYS A 3 -3.10 39.78 48.57
CA LYS A 3 -2.05 39.39 47.63
C LYS A 3 -2.68 38.54 46.51
N ARG A 4 -2.78 39.11 45.32
CA ARG A 4 -3.20 38.43 44.09
C ARG A 4 -2.03 37.59 43.57
N PHE A 5 -2.22 36.27 43.49
CA PHE A 5 -1.31 35.37 42.79
C PHE A 5 -1.64 35.41 41.30
N PHE A 6 -0.69 35.85 40.49
CA PHE A 6 -0.74 35.81 39.02
C PHE A 6 -0.03 34.52 38.58
N GLN A 7 -0.81 33.52 38.19
CA GLN A 7 -0.29 32.25 37.69
C GLN A 7 -0.18 32.35 36.17
N ILE A 8 1.03 32.56 35.67
CA ILE A 8 1.34 32.64 34.24
C ILE A 8 1.47 31.19 33.73
N CYS A 9 0.47 30.73 32.97
CA CYS A 9 0.56 29.49 32.20
C CYS A 9 1.50 29.72 31.00
N LEU A 10 2.72 29.18 31.10
CA LEU A 10 3.67 29.13 30.00
C LEU A 10 3.26 27.99 29.06
N VAL A 11 2.59 28.32 27.94
CA VAL A 11 2.31 27.35 26.87
C VAL A 11 3.58 27.20 26.05
N LEU A 12 4.31 26.10 26.26
CA LEU A 12 5.44 25.70 25.41
C LEU A 12 4.88 25.21 24.07
N LEU A 13 4.87 26.10 23.08
CA LEU A 13 4.71 25.74 21.67
C LEU A 13 5.99 25.02 21.22
N SER A 14 5.97 23.69 21.25
CA SER A 14 6.96 22.88 20.56
C SER A 14 6.75 23.06 19.05
N VAL A 15 7.58 23.87 18.42
CA VAL A 15 7.65 23.98 16.96
C VAL A 15 8.28 22.69 16.46
N THR A 16 7.46 21.76 15.99
CA THR A 16 7.94 20.61 15.23
C THR A 16 8.37 21.11 13.86
N THR A 17 9.67 21.27 13.69
CA THR A 17 10.28 21.54 12.39
C THR A 17 10.14 20.27 11.55
N PHE A 18 9.12 20.21 10.69
CA PHE A 18 9.08 19.21 9.63
C PHE A 18 10.21 19.55 8.65
N CYS A 19 11.22 18.69 8.56
CA CYS A 19 12.16 18.73 7.45
C CYS A 19 11.35 18.52 6.18
N VAL A 20 11.28 19.54 5.34
CA VAL A 20 10.77 19.41 3.98
C VAL A 20 11.77 18.50 3.27
N ALA A 21 11.40 17.22 3.12
CA ALA A 21 12.12 16.33 2.23
C ALA A 21 12.14 17.00 0.85
N ASP A 22 13.29 16.99 0.17
CA ASP A 22 13.42 17.49 -1.19
C ASP A 22 12.42 16.72 -2.07
N VAL A 23 11.25 17.32 -2.29
CA VAL A 23 10.27 16.84 -3.25
C VAL A 23 10.87 17.13 -4.60
N THR A 24 11.64 16.16 -5.12
CA THR A 24 12.04 16.21 -6.53
C THR A 24 10.75 16.28 -7.33
N PRO A 25 10.54 17.31 -8.18
CA PRO A 25 9.30 17.43 -8.92
C PRO A 25 9.13 16.17 -9.75
N TYR A 26 8.05 15.44 -9.47
CA TYR A 26 7.64 14.27 -10.25
C TYR A 26 7.63 14.68 -11.72
N SER A 27 8.54 14.12 -12.50
CA SER A 27 8.63 14.42 -13.92
C SER A 27 7.43 13.76 -14.60
N PRO A 28 6.49 14.52 -15.20
CA PRO A 28 5.27 13.97 -15.81
C PRO A 28 5.53 13.12 -17.07
N VAL A 29 6.78 12.78 -17.38
CA VAL A 29 7.18 12.07 -18.61
C VAL A 29 6.92 10.54 -18.53
N GLN A 30 6.39 10.02 -17.42
CA GLN A 30 6.13 8.57 -17.25
C GLN A 30 4.70 8.10 -17.61
N GLU A 31 3.90 8.89 -18.33
CA GLU A 31 2.49 8.56 -18.60
C GLU A 31 2.24 7.26 -19.41
N HIS A 32 3.27 6.63 -19.97
CA HIS A 32 3.14 5.42 -20.81
C HIS A 32 3.87 4.18 -20.29
N PHE A 33 4.39 4.17 -19.05
CA PHE A 33 4.94 2.92 -18.51
C PHE A 33 3.81 1.99 -18.06
N ILE A 34 3.56 0.93 -18.84
CA ILE A 34 2.67 -0.15 -18.43
C ILE A 34 3.44 -0.99 -17.40
N LEU A 35 3.20 -0.76 -16.13
CA LEU A 35 3.74 -1.60 -15.06
C LEU A 35 3.11 -2.99 -15.12
N PRO A 36 3.87 -4.06 -14.83
CA PRO A 36 3.27 -5.36 -14.59
C PRO A 36 2.23 -5.23 -13.48
N GLN A 37 1.10 -5.92 -13.64
CA GLN A 37 0.04 -5.95 -12.65
C GLN A 37 0.59 -6.33 -11.26
N GLY A 38 0.13 -5.65 -10.21
CA GLY A 38 0.63 -5.84 -8.84
C GLY A 38 1.99 -5.20 -8.55
N THR A 39 2.51 -4.38 -9.46
CA THR A 39 3.73 -3.58 -9.25
C THR A 39 3.35 -2.13 -8.95
N GLN A 40 4.00 -1.54 -7.95
CA GLN A 40 3.91 -0.13 -7.58
C GLN A 40 5.27 0.54 -7.80
N LEU A 41 5.34 1.86 -7.85
CA LEU A 41 6.63 2.58 -7.86
C LEU A 41 6.91 3.18 -6.50
N LEU A 42 8.17 3.12 -6.07
CA LEU A 42 8.65 3.86 -4.90
C LEU A 42 8.64 5.37 -5.19
N ALA A 43 7.71 6.12 -4.61
CA ALA A 43 7.65 7.56 -4.77
C ALA A 43 8.66 8.28 -3.88
N ALA A 44 8.69 7.93 -2.59
CA ALA A 44 9.58 8.52 -1.60
C ALA A 44 9.98 7.52 -0.51
N LYS A 45 11.00 7.85 0.28
CA LYS A 45 11.42 7.09 1.45
C LYS A 45 11.99 8.02 2.53
N GLY A 46 11.86 7.61 3.78
CA GLY A 46 12.50 8.26 4.92
C GLY A 46 14.03 8.26 4.78
N ILE A 47 14.68 9.29 5.34
CA ILE A 47 16.15 9.43 5.31
C ILE A 47 16.82 8.23 5.98
N ASP A 48 16.19 7.68 7.03
CA ASP A 48 16.65 6.54 7.80
C ASP A 48 16.09 5.20 7.32
N GLY A 49 15.35 5.18 6.19
CA GLY A 49 14.72 3.98 5.66
C GLY A 49 13.53 3.46 6.48
N SER A 50 13.06 4.18 7.50
CA SER A 50 11.95 3.75 8.37
C SER A 50 10.58 3.79 7.70
N LEU A 51 10.43 4.55 6.62
CA LEU A 51 9.17 4.77 5.93
C LEU A 51 9.41 4.70 4.42
N ILE A 52 8.47 4.12 3.68
CA ILE A 52 8.38 4.29 2.23
C ILE A 52 7.00 4.79 1.84
N GLU A 53 6.95 5.52 0.73
CA GLU A 53 5.73 5.99 0.09
C GLU A 53 5.66 5.48 -1.34
N LEU A 54 4.50 4.96 -1.73
CA LEU A 54 4.23 4.46 -3.08
C LEU A 54 3.69 5.59 -3.97
N GLN A 55 3.67 5.35 -5.29
CA GLN A 55 3.16 6.32 -6.28
C GLN A 55 1.70 6.74 -6.11
N ASP A 56 0.89 5.96 -5.40
CA ASP A 56 -0.50 6.28 -5.06
C ASP A 56 -0.61 7.02 -3.71
N GLY A 57 0.53 7.30 -3.06
CA GLY A 57 0.64 7.98 -1.78
C GLY A 57 0.50 7.07 -0.56
N ALA A 58 0.32 5.75 -0.75
CA ALA A 58 0.28 4.81 0.36
C ALA A 58 1.63 4.73 1.08
N GLN A 59 1.58 4.63 2.41
CA GLN A 59 2.78 4.63 3.24
C GLN A 59 2.93 3.35 4.07
N PHE A 60 4.16 2.89 4.16
CA PHE A 60 4.52 1.69 4.90
C PHE A 60 5.69 1.98 5.84
N GLU A 61 5.54 1.59 7.11
CA GLU A 61 6.63 1.58 8.08
C GLU A 61 7.45 0.30 7.91
N ILE A 62 8.76 0.46 7.85
CA ILE A 62 9.72 -0.62 7.65
C ILE A 62 10.21 -1.10 9.01
N VAL A 63 10.22 -2.42 9.19
CA VAL A 63 10.77 -3.05 10.40
C VAL A 63 12.24 -2.64 10.58
N ASP A 64 12.62 -2.32 11.81
CA ASP A 64 13.95 -1.77 12.16
C ASP A 64 15.12 -2.53 11.54
N ALA A 65 15.04 -3.86 11.50
CA ALA A 65 16.09 -4.74 10.99
C ALA A 65 16.35 -4.57 9.47
N ASP A 66 15.36 -4.08 8.71
CA ASP A 66 15.39 -4.01 7.25
C ASP A 66 15.59 -2.58 6.71
N ARG A 67 15.69 -1.57 7.60
CA ARG A 67 15.79 -0.16 7.20
C ARG A 67 17.02 0.15 6.34
N GLU A 68 18.15 -0.51 6.62
CA GLU A 68 19.39 -0.34 5.84
C GLU A 68 19.20 -0.75 4.38
N GLU A 69 18.39 -1.78 4.11
CA GLU A 69 18.09 -2.23 2.75
C GLU A 69 17.32 -1.17 1.95
N VAL A 70 16.33 -0.52 2.58
CA VAL A 70 15.57 0.58 1.97
C VAL A 70 16.42 1.81 1.69
N MET A 71 17.52 2.01 2.43
CA MET A 71 18.42 3.13 2.17
C MET A 71 19.06 3.06 0.77
N GLU A 72 19.27 1.87 0.23
CA GLU A 72 19.85 1.62 -1.09
C GLU A 72 18.83 1.69 -2.25
N TRP A 73 17.53 1.70 -1.94
CA TRP A 73 16.50 1.72 -2.97
C TRP A 73 16.41 3.09 -3.64
N LYS A 74 16.21 3.10 -4.96
CA LYS A 74 16.06 4.33 -5.74
C LYS A 74 14.59 4.68 -5.90
N THR A 75 14.25 5.96 -5.87
CA THR A 75 12.92 6.43 -6.29
C THR A 75 12.60 5.93 -7.70
N ASN A 76 11.33 5.66 -7.97
CA ASN A 76 10.81 4.99 -9.16
C ASN A 76 11.27 3.53 -9.33
N SER A 77 11.83 2.90 -8.29
CA SER A 77 12.06 1.46 -8.32
C SER A 77 10.70 0.72 -8.32
N PRO A 78 10.52 -0.30 -9.17
CA PRO A 78 9.34 -1.15 -9.13
C PRO A 78 9.33 -1.99 -7.86
N LEU A 79 8.25 -1.88 -7.10
CA LEU A 79 8.00 -2.60 -5.85
C LEU A 79 6.83 -3.57 -6.03
N THR A 80 6.88 -4.72 -5.38
CA THR A 80 5.73 -5.60 -5.22
C THR A 80 5.44 -5.82 -3.75
N ILE A 81 4.17 -5.82 -3.39
CA ILE A 81 3.71 -6.06 -2.02
C ILE A 81 3.14 -7.47 -1.94
N SER A 82 3.54 -8.23 -0.93
CA SER A 82 3.00 -9.55 -0.63
C SER A 82 2.66 -9.67 0.86
N ALA A 83 1.74 -10.56 1.19
CA ALA A 83 1.42 -10.86 2.58
C ALA A 83 2.57 -11.62 3.25
N ASN A 84 2.86 -11.31 4.51
CA ASN A 84 3.81 -12.06 5.30
C ASN A 84 3.20 -13.39 5.76
N PRO A 85 3.76 -14.56 5.37
CA PRO A 85 3.24 -15.85 5.82
C PRO A 85 3.64 -16.21 7.26
N TYR A 86 4.53 -15.44 7.89
CA TYR A 86 5.07 -15.76 9.21
C TYR A 86 4.27 -15.06 10.32
N TRP A 87 3.37 -15.80 10.93
CA TRP A 87 2.54 -15.39 12.08
C TRP A 87 3.29 -14.88 13.33
N PHE A 88 4.60 -15.08 13.43
CA PHE A 88 5.43 -14.57 14.53
C PHE A 88 6.34 -13.41 14.11
N SER A 89 6.15 -12.87 12.91
CA SER A 89 6.88 -11.68 12.46
C SER A 89 6.24 -10.41 13.04
N SER A 90 7.05 -9.36 13.16
CA SER A 90 6.58 -8.00 13.49
C SER A 90 6.07 -7.23 12.26
N SER A 91 5.97 -7.88 11.10
CA SER A 91 5.50 -7.28 9.85
C SER A 91 4.31 -8.04 9.28
N ASP A 92 3.32 -7.31 8.77
CA ASP A 92 2.16 -7.88 8.09
C ASP A 92 2.42 -8.14 6.60
N PHE A 93 3.33 -7.37 6.00
CA PHE A 93 3.63 -7.43 4.58
C PHE A 93 5.14 -7.55 4.31
N PHE A 94 5.47 -8.10 3.15
CA PHE A 94 6.78 -7.94 2.53
C PHE A 94 6.68 -7.03 1.33
N ILE A 95 7.67 -6.16 1.19
CA ILE A 95 7.82 -5.28 0.04
C ILE A 95 9.12 -5.66 -0.66
N THR A 96 9.03 -6.08 -1.92
CA THR A 96 10.17 -6.53 -2.72
C THR A 96 10.50 -5.49 -3.77
N ASN A 97 11.74 -5.00 -3.79
CA ASN A 97 12.26 -4.21 -4.89
C ASN A 97 12.59 -5.14 -6.06
N ARG A 98 11.86 -5.01 -7.16
CA ARG A 98 11.97 -5.87 -8.34
C ARG A 98 13.24 -5.64 -9.14
N HIS A 99 13.92 -4.52 -8.94
CA HIS A 99 15.19 -4.25 -9.60
C HIS A 99 16.35 -5.00 -8.93
N THR A 100 16.43 -4.98 -7.60
CA THR A 100 17.50 -5.61 -6.81
C THR A 100 17.17 -7.05 -6.40
N GLY A 101 15.87 -7.39 -6.35
CA GLY A 101 15.37 -8.65 -5.79
C GLY A 101 15.35 -8.68 -4.26
N THR A 102 15.74 -7.59 -3.59
CA THR A 102 15.75 -7.50 -2.14
C THR A 102 14.36 -7.19 -1.60
N TYR A 103 14.07 -7.61 -0.36
CA TYR A 103 12.77 -7.46 0.26
C TYR A 103 12.90 -7.04 1.72
N VAL A 104 11.88 -6.36 2.23
CA VAL A 104 11.82 -5.85 3.60
C VAL A 104 10.44 -6.13 4.21
N GLY A 105 10.41 -6.41 5.51
CA GLY A 105 9.20 -6.48 6.31
C GLY A 105 8.64 -5.08 6.55
N ALA A 106 7.33 -4.92 6.34
CA ALA A 106 6.66 -3.64 6.46
C ALA A 106 5.25 -3.75 7.01
N ASN A 107 4.80 -2.68 7.66
CA ASN A 107 3.46 -2.50 8.19
C ASN A 107 2.78 -1.31 7.52
N TYR A 108 1.49 -1.45 7.30
CA TYR A 108 0.69 -0.43 6.66
C TYR A 108 0.47 0.75 7.62
N THR A 109 0.76 1.99 7.19
CA THR A 109 0.61 3.17 8.07
C THR A 109 -0.41 4.18 7.56
N ALA A 110 -0.45 4.44 6.24
CA ALA A 110 -1.40 5.34 5.64
C ALA A 110 -1.88 4.82 4.27
N GLY A 111 -3.18 4.96 4.03
CA GLY A 111 -3.85 4.58 2.79
C GLY A 111 -3.36 5.36 1.56
N PRO A 112 -3.69 4.91 0.35
CA PRO A 112 -3.49 5.70 -0.85
C PRO A 112 -4.23 7.04 -0.77
N VAL A 113 -3.71 8.06 -1.44
CA VAL A 113 -4.36 9.37 -1.53
C VAL A 113 -5.64 9.23 -2.36
N MET A 114 -6.76 9.67 -1.80
CA MET A 114 -8.05 9.68 -2.50
C MET A 114 -7.96 10.47 -3.80
N ASP A 115 -8.60 9.96 -4.85
CA ASP A 115 -8.64 10.54 -6.20
C ASP A 115 -7.27 10.70 -6.89
N HIS A 116 -6.20 10.09 -6.37
CA HIS A 116 -4.94 10.00 -7.09
C HIS A 116 -5.10 9.07 -8.31
N HIS A 117 -4.43 9.38 -9.42
CA HIS A 117 -4.61 8.68 -10.69
C HIS A 117 -4.13 7.22 -10.67
N PHE A 118 -3.32 6.83 -9.68
CA PHE A 118 -2.90 5.43 -9.45
C PHE A 118 -3.69 4.73 -8.34
N THR A 119 -4.55 5.45 -7.60
CA THR A 119 -5.36 4.87 -6.53
C THR A 119 -6.45 4.01 -7.13
N ASN A 120 -6.57 2.77 -6.65
CA ASN A 120 -7.66 1.87 -6.98
C ASN A 120 -8.70 1.94 -5.87
N ARG A 121 -9.97 1.93 -6.24
CA ARG A 121 -11.08 1.85 -5.29
C ARG A 121 -12.08 0.79 -5.67
N ILE A 122 -12.76 0.24 -4.67
CA ILE A 122 -13.83 -0.74 -4.86
C ILE A 122 -15.01 -0.05 -5.54
N PHE A 123 -15.30 -0.42 -6.79
CA PHE A 123 -16.47 0.07 -7.52
C PHE A 123 -17.70 -0.81 -7.26
N HIS A 124 -17.49 -2.12 -7.21
CA HIS A 124 -18.54 -3.11 -6.98
C HIS A 124 -17.95 -4.41 -6.42
N ILE A 125 -18.71 -5.09 -5.57
CA ILE A 125 -18.41 -6.43 -5.05
C ILE A 125 -19.62 -7.31 -5.38
N ASP A 126 -19.39 -8.41 -6.09
CA ASP A 126 -20.35 -9.49 -6.25
C ASP A 126 -19.94 -10.67 -5.33
N PRO A 127 -20.54 -10.81 -4.15
CA PRO A 127 -20.19 -11.88 -3.22
C PRO A 127 -20.70 -13.26 -3.66
N TYR A 128 -21.64 -13.34 -4.61
CA TYR A 128 -22.16 -14.61 -5.11
C TYR A 128 -21.21 -15.20 -6.14
N GLU A 129 -20.74 -14.37 -7.06
CA GLU A 129 -19.74 -14.76 -8.06
C GLU A 129 -18.32 -14.70 -7.49
N GLY A 130 -18.09 -14.01 -6.37
CA GLY A 130 -16.75 -13.79 -5.84
C GLY A 130 -15.95 -12.88 -6.77
N GLU A 131 -16.57 -11.80 -7.27
CA GLU A 131 -15.93 -10.83 -8.16
C GLU A 131 -15.84 -9.47 -7.51
N ILE A 132 -14.72 -8.78 -7.72
CA ILE A 132 -14.52 -7.39 -7.32
C ILE A 132 -14.18 -6.59 -8.56
N ILE A 133 -14.95 -5.52 -8.78
CA ILE A 133 -14.66 -4.53 -9.81
C ILE A 133 -13.95 -3.36 -9.12
N LEU A 134 -12.73 -3.08 -9.56
CA LEU A 134 -11.97 -1.91 -9.16
C LEU A 134 -12.08 -0.84 -10.23
N ILE A 135 -12.08 0.42 -9.80
CA ILE A 135 -11.93 1.58 -10.67
C ILE A 135 -10.69 2.37 -10.21
N ASP A 136 -9.81 2.72 -11.15
CA ASP A 136 -8.66 3.57 -10.84
C ASP A 136 -9.05 5.06 -10.81
N GLY A 137 -8.13 5.94 -10.40
CA GLY A 137 -8.36 7.39 -10.39
C GLY A 137 -8.54 8.01 -11.79
N ARG A 138 -8.27 7.27 -12.86
CA ARG A 138 -8.52 7.69 -14.26
C ARG A 138 -9.88 7.19 -14.78
N GLY A 139 -10.61 6.40 -14.00
CA GLY A 139 -11.91 5.85 -14.37
C GLY A 139 -11.85 4.51 -15.11
N ASN A 140 -10.67 3.89 -15.26
CA ASN A 140 -10.56 2.57 -15.88
C ASN A 140 -11.04 1.49 -14.91
N GLN A 141 -11.81 0.53 -15.41
CA GLN A 141 -12.34 -0.56 -14.60
C GLN A 141 -11.60 -1.87 -14.87
N THR A 142 -11.36 -2.63 -13.80
CA THR A 142 -10.80 -3.98 -13.86
C THR A 142 -11.64 -4.92 -13.01
N CYS A 143 -11.88 -6.14 -13.49
CA CYS A 143 -12.63 -7.17 -12.75
C CYS A 143 -11.68 -8.26 -12.26
N TRP A 144 -11.85 -8.65 -11.00
CA TRP A 144 -10.97 -9.55 -10.29
C TRP A 144 -11.77 -10.70 -9.68
N LYS A 145 -11.40 -11.94 -10.00
CA LYS A 145 -12.02 -13.14 -9.41
C LYS A 145 -11.27 -13.54 -8.13
N LEU A 146 -11.99 -13.53 -7.01
CA LEU A 146 -11.50 -13.90 -5.69
C LEU A 146 -11.15 -15.39 -5.62
N ASP A 147 -10.19 -15.71 -4.75
CA ASP A 147 -10.05 -17.08 -4.24
C ASP A 147 -11.32 -17.44 -3.44
N PRO A 148 -11.99 -18.58 -3.70
CA PRO A 148 -13.22 -18.94 -3.00
C PRO A 148 -13.12 -18.95 -1.47
N HIS A 149 -11.92 -19.18 -0.92
CA HIS A 149 -11.69 -19.17 0.53
C HIS A 149 -11.76 -17.76 1.14
N ASP A 150 -11.57 -16.73 0.32
CA ASP A 150 -11.48 -15.35 0.77
C ASP A 150 -12.78 -14.57 0.55
N ILE A 151 -13.80 -15.17 -0.09
CA ILE A 151 -15.10 -14.51 -0.35
C ILE A 151 -15.75 -13.98 0.94
N LYS A 152 -15.61 -14.69 2.06
CA LYS A 152 -16.14 -14.25 3.36
C LYS A 152 -15.46 -12.98 3.90
N HIS A 153 -14.20 -12.74 3.53
CA HIS A 153 -13.44 -11.59 4.00
C HIS A 153 -13.92 -10.30 3.34
N VAL A 154 -14.34 -10.38 2.08
CA VAL A 154 -14.81 -9.20 1.33
C VAL A 154 -16.24 -8.78 1.69
N GLN A 155 -16.94 -9.54 2.54
CA GLN A 155 -18.30 -9.21 2.96
C GLN A 155 -18.38 -7.97 3.85
N CYS A 156 -17.29 -7.61 4.53
CA CYS A 156 -17.21 -6.39 5.33
C CYS A 156 -16.63 -5.20 4.56
N TRP A 157 -16.15 -5.42 3.33
CA TRP A 157 -15.58 -4.35 2.50
C TRP A 157 -16.70 -3.49 1.92
N GLU A 158 -16.45 -2.20 1.83
CA GLU A 158 -17.44 -1.22 1.37
C GLU A 158 -17.06 -0.62 0.01
N LYS A 159 -18.08 -0.25 -0.76
CA LYS A 159 -17.87 0.47 -2.02
C LYS A 159 -17.20 1.82 -1.74
N GLY A 160 -16.17 2.14 -2.51
CA GLY A 160 -15.42 3.40 -2.41
C GLY A 160 -14.14 3.30 -1.58
N GLU A 161 -13.96 2.20 -0.83
CA GLU A 161 -12.71 1.93 -0.11
C GLU A 161 -11.51 1.86 -1.06
N THR A 162 -10.37 2.33 -0.57
CA THR A 162 -9.12 2.33 -1.31
C THR A 162 -8.40 1.01 -1.13
N VAL A 163 -7.80 0.54 -2.22
CA VAL A 163 -7.11 -0.74 -2.20
C VAL A 163 -5.80 -0.69 -2.95
N ILE A 164 -4.85 -1.52 -2.51
CA ILE A 164 -3.59 -1.74 -3.21
C ILE A 164 -3.56 -3.14 -3.78
N ILE A 165 -3.09 -3.22 -5.01
CA ILE A 165 -2.90 -4.48 -5.72
C ILE A 165 -1.43 -4.88 -5.53
N GLY A 166 -1.23 -6.02 -4.87
CA GLY A 166 0.06 -6.65 -4.65
C GLY A 166 0.24 -7.93 -5.46
N ALA A 167 1.42 -8.53 -5.33
CA ALA A 167 1.75 -9.83 -5.91
C ALA A 167 1.68 -10.91 -4.84
N TYR A 168 1.03 -12.03 -5.15
CA TYR A 168 1.01 -13.20 -4.28
C TYR A 168 2.19 -14.11 -4.62
N ASP A 169 3.41 -13.69 -4.25
CA ASP A 169 4.65 -14.45 -4.45
C ASP A 169 5.15 -15.00 -3.12
N ASN A 170 4.51 -16.08 -2.65
CA ASN A 170 5.01 -16.87 -1.54
C ASN A 170 5.59 -18.17 -2.10
N TRP A 171 6.82 -18.52 -1.71
CA TRP A 171 7.44 -19.79 -2.10
C TRP A 171 6.56 -20.99 -1.71
N TYR A 172 5.82 -20.89 -0.60
CA TYR A 172 4.89 -21.91 -0.12
C TYR A 172 3.55 -21.89 -0.87
N SER A 173 3.12 -20.75 -1.41
CA SER A 173 1.82 -20.65 -2.11
C SER A 173 1.79 -21.38 -3.44
N ARG A 174 2.95 -21.61 -4.06
CA ARG A 174 3.07 -22.39 -5.30
C ARG A 174 2.45 -23.79 -5.22
N PHE A 175 2.27 -24.32 -4.01
CA PHE A 175 1.69 -25.64 -3.78
C PHE A 175 0.21 -25.62 -3.38
N VAL A 176 -0.34 -24.46 -3.01
CA VAL A 176 -1.61 -24.39 -2.27
C VAL A 176 -2.66 -23.50 -2.96
N SER A 177 -2.27 -22.49 -3.74
CA SER A 177 -3.22 -21.63 -4.42
C SER A 177 -2.73 -21.26 -5.82
N SER A 178 -3.66 -21.19 -6.77
CA SER A 178 -3.43 -20.67 -8.12
C SER A 178 -3.45 -19.14 -8.18
N SER A 179 -3.71 -18.48 -7.04
CA SER A 179 -3.72 -17.03 -6.94
C SER A 179 -2.37 -16.42 -7.27
N LYS A 180 -2.39 -15.28 -7.94
CA LYS A 180 -1.18 -14.55 -8.36
C LYS A 180 -1.08 -13.16 -7.77
N PHE A 181 -2.19 -12.63 -7.29
CA PHE A 181 -2.30 -11.28 -6.77
C PHE A 181 -2.99 -11.28 -5.43
N ILE A 182 -2.73 -10.22 -4.68
CA ILE A 182 -3.49 -9.87 -3.48
C ILE A 182 -4.09 -8.48 -3.69
N ILE A 183 -5.25 -8.23 -3.08
CA ILE A 183 -5.75 -6.88 -2.86
C ILE A 183 -5.71 -6.64 -1.36
N VAL A 184 -5.08 -5.54 -0.97
CA VAL A 184 -4.96 -5.09 0.42
C VAL A 184 -5.94 -3.94 0.61
N SER A 185 -6.89 -4.09 1.53
CA SER A 185 -7.79 -3.01 1.95
C SER A 185 -7.14 -2.26 3.11
N TYR A 186 -7.00 -0.95 2.95
CA TYR A 186 -6.47 -0.11 4.03
C TYR A 186 -7.45 -0.04 5.20
N GLU A 187 -8.72 0.19 4.90
CA GLU A 187 -9.78 0.45 5.87
C GLU A 187 -10.05 -0.77 6.76
N ASN A 188 -9.91 -1.97 6.20
CA ASN A 188 -10.13 -3.23 6.92
C ASN A 188 -8.84 -3.83 7.51
N LEU A 189 -7.66 -3.31 7.13
CA LEU A 189 -6.35 -3.89 7.46
C LEU A 189 -6.28 -5.40 7.16
N ASP A 190 -6.93 -5.82 6.06
CA ASP A 190 -7.01 -7.20 5.61
C ASP A 190 -6.59 -7.30 4.14
N PHE A 191 -6.26 -8.51 3.70
CA PHE A 191 -5.98 -8.80 2.30
C PHE A 191 -6.71 -10.04 1.82
N VAL A 192 -7.03 -10.05 0.53
CA VAL A 192 -7.66 -11.20 -0.13
C VAL A 192 -6.89 -11.55 -1.40
N LYS A 193 -6.89 -12.84 -1.77
CA LYS A 193 -6.15 -13.38 -2.92
C LYS A 193 -7.04 -13.46 -4.15
N PHE A 194 -6.41 -13.36 -5.32
CA PHE A 194 -7.10 -13.39 -6.61
C PHE A 194 -6.42 -14.33 -7.60
N VAL A 195 -7.26 -15.04 -8.35
CA VAL A 195 -6.84 -16.03 -9.35
C VAL A 195 -6.53 -15.36 -10.69
N ARG A 196 -7.34 -14.38 -11.09
CA ARG A 196 -7.21 -13.72 -12.40
C ARG A 196 -7.83 -12.33 -12.39
N ALA A 197 -7.17 -11.41 -13.07
CA ALA A 197 -7.78 -10.17 -13.54
C ALA A 197 -8.26 -10.34 -14.98
N ASN A 198 -9.50 -9.94 -15.24
CA ASN A 198 -10.03 -9.76 -16.58
C ASN A 198 -10.19 -8.26 -16.81
N ASN A 199 -9.70 -7.77 -17.94
CA ASN A 199 -10.10 -6.44 -18.40
C ASN A 199 -11.58 -6.49 -18.73
N VAL A 200 -12.38 -5.61 -18.12
CA VAL A 200 -13.79 -5.49 -18.45
C VAL A 200 -13.85 -4.71 -19.77
N PRO A 201 -14.32 -5.30 -20.88
CA PRO A 201 -14.62 -4.51 -22.06
C PRO A 201 -15.74 -3.53 -21.69
N LEU A 202 -15.48 -2.24 -21.87
CA LEU A 202 -16.49 -1.18 -21.76
C LEU A 202 -17.57 -1.34 -22.83
#